data_AF-A0A4Y7U268-F1
#
_entry.id   AF-A0A4Y7U268-F1
#
_cell.length_a   1.000
_cell.length_b   1.000
_cell.length_c   1.000
_cell.angle_alpha   90.00
_cell.angle_beta   90.00
_cell.angle_gamma   90.00
#
_symmetry.space_group_name_H-M   'P 1'
#
loop_
_entity.id
_entity.type
_entity.pdbx_description
1 polymer ?
#
loop_
_entity_poly.entity_id
_entity_poly.type
_entity_poly.pdbx_seq_one_letter_code
_entity_poly.pdbx_strand_id
1 'polypeptide(L)'
;YRIFERAYNLNPTIPVYDANGNFSSVSGNIYENPVEILTNRTVDNERHRLLGYFKTEVKFLKDFTASANISLEHNAVKGATYKPSYAVMEGRTED
;
A
#
# COMPACT_ATOMS: atom_id res chain seq x y z
N TYR A 1 -2.77 7.69 -0.83
CA TYR A 1 -3.05 9.14 -0.68
C TYR A 1 -3.66 9.78 -1.92
N ARG A 2 -3.10 9.56 -3.12
CA ARG A 2 -3.58 10.18 -4.38
C ARG A 2 -5.09 10.04 -4.69
N ILE A 3 -5.75 8.92 -4.32
CA ILE A 3 -7.20 8.74 -4.57
C ILE A 3 -8.04 9.73 -3.74
N PHE A 4 -7.73 9.89 -2.44
CA PHE A 4 -8.48 10.79 -1.56
C PHE A 4 -8.24 12.26 -1.90
N GLU A 5 -7.01 12.61 -2.25
CA GLU A 5 -6.65 13.94 -2.71
C GLU A 5 -7.42 14.32 -3.99
N ARG A 6 -7.46 13.42 -4.98
CA ARG A 6 -8.24 13.62 -6.21
C ARG A 6 -9.73 13.68 -5.95
N ALA A 7 -10.25 12.83 -5.06
CA ALA A 7 -11.66 12.85 -4.67
C ALA A 7 -12.06 14.15 -3.97
N TYR A 8 -11.15 14.79 -3.23
CA TYR A 8 -11.39 16.06 -2.57
C TYR A 8 -11.28 17.26 -3.55
N ASN A 9 -10.32 17.21 -4.47
CA ASN A 9 -10.03 18.32 -5.39
C ASN A 9 -10.91 18.35 -6.66
N LEU A 10 -11.64 17.27 -6.97
CA LEU A 10 -12.54 17.21 -8.12
C LEU A 10 -13.93 17.77 -7.78
N ASN A 11 -14.53 18.49 -8.73
CA ASN A 11 -15.91 18.96 -8.60
C ASN A 11 -16.86 17.75 -8.47
N PRO A 12 -17.69 17.67 -7.41
CA PRO A 12 -18.57 16.53 -7.15
C PRO A 12 -19.68 16.33 -8.19
N THR A 13 -19.91 17.30 -9.09
CA THR A 13 -20.88 17.15 -10.19
C THR A 13 -20.33 16.42 -11.41
N ILE A 14 -19.00 16.20 -11.46
CA ILE A 14 -18.39 15.43 -12.54
C ILE A 14 -18.86 13.97 -12.42
N PRO A 15 -19.49 13.39 -13.46
CA PRO A 15 -19.96 12.02 -13.40
C PRO A 15 -18.77 11.05 -13.35
N VAL A 16 -18.95 9.86 -12.77
CA VAL A 16 -17.89 8.83 -12.73
C VAL A 16 -17.58 8.26 -14.11
N TYR A 17 -18.61 8.12 -14.96
CA TYR A 17 -18.49 7.61 -16.32
C TYR A 17 -18.98 8.66 -17.33
N ASP A 18 -18.38 8.67 -18.52
CA ASP A 18 -18.87 9.43 -19.66
C ASP A 18 -20.09 8.76 -20.33
N ALA A 19 -20.67 9.41 -21.33
CA ALA A 19 -21.82 8.87 -22.07
C ALA A 19 -21.53 7.56 -22.83
N ASN A 20 -20.26 7.22 -23.04
CA ASN A 20 -19.80 6.01 -23.70
C ASN A 20 -19.46 4.88 -22.71
N GLY A 21 -19.61 5.12 -21.40
CA GLY A 21 -19.29 4.17 -20.34
C GLY A 21 -17.81 4.10 -19.94
N ASN A 22 -16.95 4.98 -20.48
CA ASN A 22 -15.56 5.08 -20.03
C ASN A 22 -15.48 5.92 -18.76
N PHE A 23 -14.39 5.77 -17.98
CA PHE A 23 -14.15 6.68 -16.87
C PHE A 23 -14.04 8.12 -17.38
N SER A 24 -14.73 9.03 -16.70
CA SER A 24 -14.75 10.43 -17.09
C SER A 24 -13.36 11.06 -16.99
N SER A 25 -13.08 11.97 -17.92
CA SER A 25 -11.90 12.82 -17.91
C SER A 25 -12.32 14.24 -18.30
N VAL A 26 -11.90 15.22 -17.51
CA VAL A 26 -12.17 16.63 -17.81
C VAL A 26 -10.95 17.22 -18.49
N SER A 27 -11.11 17.71 -19.71
CA SER A 27 -10.03 18.37 -20.45
C SER A 27 -9.54 19.61 -19.68
N GLY A 28 -8.22 19.80 -19.59
CA GLY A 28 -7.61 20.88 -18.80
C GLY A 28 -7.56 20.62 -17.28
N ASN A 29 -8.10 19.49 -16.80
CA ASN A 29 -7.92 19.06 -15.42
C ASN A 29 -6.74 18.09 -15.31
N ILE A 30 -5.84 18.35 -14.36
CA ILE A 30 -4.68 17.51 -14.06
C ILE A 30 -5.03 16.29 -13.22
N TYR A 31 -6.20 16.30 -12.55
CA TYR A 31 -6.67 15.23 -11.69
C TYR A 31 -7.49 14.20 -12.47
N GLU A 32 -7.04 12.96 -12.44
CA GLU A 32 -7.75 11.81 -12.98
C GLU A 32 -8.86 11.36 -12.03
N ASN A 33 -9.87 10.69 -12.60
CA ASN A 33 -11.00 10.16 -11.87
C ASN A 33 -10.54 9.20 -10.74
N PRO A 34 -10.93 9.43 -9.47
CA PRO A 34 -10.46 8.63 -8.34
C PRO A 34 -10.95 7.19 -8.41
N VAL A 35 -12.09 6.93 -9.04
CA VAL A 35 -12.66 5.59 -9.23
C VAL A 35 -11.88 4.83 -10.30
N GLU A 36 -11.47 5.49 -11.40
CA GLU A 36 -10.55 4.90 -12.40
C GLU A 36 -9.30 4.37 -11.71
N ILE A 37 -8.78 5.16 -10.77
CA ILE A 37 -7.53 4.83 -10.09
C ILE A 37 -7.66 3.58 -9.25
N LEU A 38 -8.75 3.50 -8.52
CA LEU A 38 -9.06 2.37 -7.66
C LEU A 38 -9.39 1.11 -8.48
N THR A 39 -10.09 1.25 -9.60
CA THR A 39 -10.58 0.11 -10.38
C THR A 39 -9.51 -0.50 -11.27
N ASN A 40 -8.68 0.31 -11.92
CA ASN A 40 -7.75 -0.18 -12.95
C ASN A 40 -6.42 -0.68 -12.39
N ARG A 41 -6.12 -0.46 -11.12
CA ARG A 41 -4.82 -0.80 -10.51
C ARG A 41 -5.03 -1.83 -9.41
N THR A 42 -4.19 -2.85 -9.41
CA THR A 42 -4.18 -3.87 -8.35
C THR A 42 -2.80 -3.90 -7.72
N VAL A 43 -2.76 -3.93 -6.39
CA VAL A 43 -1.53 -4.02 -5.62
C VAL A 43 -1.64 -5.24 -4.73
N ASP A 44 -0.82 -6.24 -5.02
CA ASP A 44 -0.73 -7.47 -4.24
C ASP A 44 0.55 -7.41 -3.41
N ASN A 45 0.37 -7.34 -2.09
CA ASN A 45 1.47 -7.30 -1.14
C ASN A 45 1.39 -8.51 -0.22
N GLU A 46 2.46 -9.29 -0.22
CA GLU A 46 2.63 -10.42 0.66
C GLU A 46 3.79 -10.13 1.63
N ARG A 47 3.56 -10.42 2.91
CA ARG A 47 4.56 -10.27 3.96
C ARG A 47 4.66 -11.56 4.74
N HIS A 48 5.85 -12.12 4.79
CA HIS A 48 6.21 -13.19 5.73
C HIS A 48 7.00 -12.60 6.89
N ARG A 49 6.56 -12.88 8.11
CA ARG A 49 7.25 -12.47 9.33
C ARG A 49 7.42 -13.69 10.24
N LEU A 50 8.67 -14.04 10.52
CA LEU A 50 9.03 -15.07 11.48
C LEU A 50 9.61 -14.39 12.73
N LEU A 51 9.04 -14.73 13.88
CA LEU A 51 9.49 -14.27 15.19
C LEU A 51 9.76 -15.49 16.06
N GLY A 52 10.97 -15.58 16.60
CA GLY A 52 11.38 -16.62 17.52
C GLY A 52 12.04 -16.01 18.74
N TYR A 53 11.78 -16.59 19.91
CA TYR A 53 12.52 -16.28 21.11
C TYR A 53 12.84 -17.57 21.86
N PHE A 54 14.01 -17.61 22.46
CA PHE A 54 14.47 -18.68 23.32
C PHE A 54 15.04 -18.05 24.58
N LYS A 55 14.50 -18.45 25.73
CA LYS A 55 14.96 -18.00 27.04
C LYS A 55 15.21 -19.22 27.90
N THR A 56 16.38 -19.26 28.51
CA THR A 56 16.73 -20.27 29.51
C THR A 56 17.28 -19.59 30.75
N GLU A 57 16.94 -20.14 31.91
CA GLU A 57 17.39 -19.69 33.21
C GLU A 57 17.92 -20.88 33.99
N VAL A 58 19.08 -20.72 34.62
CA VAL A 58 19.71 -21.75 35.45
C VAL A 58 20.04 -21.15 36.80
N LYS A 59 19.58 -21.80 37.86
CA LYS A 59 19.91 -21.49 39.26
C LYS A 59 20.95 -22.48 39.75
N PHE A 60 22.13 -22.00 40.14
CA PHE A 60 23.26 -22.86 40.56
C PHE A 60 23.66 -22.66 42.02
N LEU A 61 23.33 -21.53 42.64
CA LEU A 61 23.44 -21.30 44.09
C LEU A 61 22.18 -20.57 44.59
N LYS A 62 22.00 -20.52 45.92
CA LYS A 62 20.79 -19.97 46.58
C LYS A 62 20.43 -18.56 46.08
N ASP A 63 21.46 -17.76 45.77
CA ASP A 63 21.33 -16.36 45.35
C ASP A 63 21.89 -16.06 43.94
N PHE A 64 22.17 -17.09 43.14
CA PHE A 64 22.76 -16.90 41.80
C PHE A 64 21.90 -17.56 40.71
N THR A 65 21.48 -16.72 39.76
CA THR A 65 20.72 -17.11 38.57
C THR A 65 21.47 -16.59 37.33
N ALA A 66 21.74 -17.48 36.37
CA ALA A 66 22.15 -17.09 35.03
C ALA A 66 20.94 -17.17 34.11
N SER A 67 20.82 -16.22 33.20
CA SER A 67 19.82 -16.24 32.14
C SER A 67 20.48 -16.04 30.78
N ALA A 68 19.97 -16.74 29.78
CA ALA A 68 20.34 -16.53 28.40
C ALA A 68 19.06 -16.29 27.59
N ASN A 69 19.09 -15.28 26.73
CA ASN A 69 17.97 -14.87 25.88
C ASN A 69 18.48 -14.74 24.45
N ILE A 70 17.83 -15.43 23.52
CA ILE A 70 18.13 -15.39 22.08
C ILE A 70 16.83 -15.05 21.37
N SER A 71 16.87 -14.09 20.46
CA SER A 71 15.72 -13.74 19.61
C SER A 71 16.12 -13.78 18.14
N LEU A 72 15.17 -14.16 17.30
CA LEU A 72 15.28 -14.15 15.86
C LEU A 72 14.07 -13.42 15.28
N GLU A 73 14.34 -12.46 14.40
CA GLU A 73 13.32 -11.86 13.56
C GLU A 73 13.75 -11.93 12.10
N HIS A 74 12.87 -12.47 11.26
CA HIS A 74 13.02 -12.44 9.81
C HIS A 74 11.77 -11.83 9.18
N ASN A 75 11.98 -10.83 8.32
CA ASN A 75 10.94 -10.17 7.55
C ASN A 75 11.25 -10.29 6.07
N ALA A 76 10.30 -10.82 5.30
CA ALA A 76 10.33 -10.81 3.85
C ALA A 76 9.05 -10.15 3.34
N VAL A 77 9.21 -9.19 2.43
CA VAL A 77 8.10 -8.48 1.81
C VAL A 77 8.24 -8.64 0.30
N LYS A 78 7.16 -9.07 -0.34
CA LYS A 78 7.03 -9.14 -1.79
C LYS A 78 5.83 -8.31 -2.19
N GLY A 79 6.03 -7.38 -3.10
CA GLY A 79 4.97 -6.54 -3.65
C GLY A 79 4.95 -6.65 -5.17
N ALA A 80 3.75 -6.69 -5.74
CA ALA A 80 3.53 -6.56 -7.16
C ALA A 80 2.43 -5.52 -7.39
N THR A 81 2.68 -4.61 -8.33
CA THR A 81 1.68 -3.64 -8.77
C THR A 81 1.35 -3.95 -10.22
N TYR A 82 0.11 -4.38 -10.46
CA TYR A 82 -0.41 -4.48 -11.81
C TYR A 82 -1.01 -3.15 -12.25
N LYS A 83 -0.60 -2.72 -13.44
CA LYS A 83 -1.12 -1.51 -14.07
C LYS A 83 -1.28 -1.73 -15.57
N PRO A 84 -2.51 -1.63 -16.11
CA PRO A 84 -2.74 -1.75 -17.53
C PRO A 84 -2.15 -0.57 -18.30
N SER A 85 -1.82 -0.79 -19.58
CA SER A 85 -1.15 0.20 -20.44
C SER A 85 -1.95 1.49 -20.67
N TYR A 86 -3.28 1.41 -20.56
CA TYR A 86 -4.19 2.54 -20.71
C TYR A 86 -4.41 3.35 -19.43
N ALA A 87 -4.00 2.83 -18.25
CA ALA A 87 -4.11 3.56 -17.00
C ALA A 87 -2.94 4.55 -16.84
N VAL A 88 -3.18 5.72 -16.26
CA VAL A 88 -2.18 6.81 -16.17
C VAL A 88 -1.17 6.53 -15.03
N MET A 89 0.15 6.62 -15.27
CA MET A 89 1.21 6.27 -14.27
C MET A 89 1.23 7.24 -13.09
N GLU A 90 1.27 8.52 -13.40
CA GLU A 90 1.35 9.64 -12.47
C GLU A 90 0.53 10.77 -13.10
N GLY A 91 -0.02 11.68 -12.29
CA GLY A 91 -0.82 12.80 -12.80
C GLY A 91 -0.15 13.41 -14.03
N ARG A 92 -0.95 13.81 -15.02
CA ARG A 92 -0.44 14.56 -16.17
C ARG A 92 0.44 15.67 -15.59
N THR A 93 1.72 15.69 -15.93
CA THR A 93 2.68 16.64 -15.36
C THR A 93 2.10 18.03 -15.52
N GLU A 94 2.10 18.80 -14.42
CA GLU A 94 2.03 20.25 -14.51
C GLU A 94 3.32 20.67 -15.21
N ASP A 95 3.23 21.01 -16.49
CA ASP A 95 4.30 21.74 -17.18
C ASP A 95 4.34 23.19 -16.66
#